data_AF-A0A382RJP5-F1
#
_entry.id   AF-A0A382RJP5-F1
#
_cell.length_a   1.000
_cell.length_b   1.000
_cell.length_c   1.000
_cell.angle_alpha   90.00
_cell.angle_beta   90.00
_cell.angle_gamma   90.00
#
_symmetry.space_group_name_H-M   'P 1'
#
loop_
_entity.id
_entity.type
_entity.pdbx_description
1 polymer ?
#
loop_
_entity_poly.entity_id
_entity_poly.type
_entity_poly.pdbx_seq_one_letter_code
_entity_poly.pdbx_strand_id
1 'polypeptide(L)'
;TGKAIAENSANMYLLGQKAETINALKKEGRLPLGEGGYEYLKTVHTVTGVYSEIFFITEMGTGIGRLIVDPFHKLLYSSRAEDVNAIKQLTRKGLSVADAISELLKERGYE
;
A
#
# COMPACT_ATOMS: atom_id res chain seq x y z
N THR A 1 -10.49 19.55 -8.90
CA THR A 1 -10.51 19.24 -7.44
C THR A 1 -10.44 17.73 -7.26
N GLY A 2 -9.83 17.22 -6.18
CA GLY A 2 -9.70 15.77 -5.96
C GLY A 2 -11.03 15.01 -5.84
N LYS A 3 -12.12 15.71 -5.51
CA LYS A 3 -13.47 15.15 -5.40
C LYS A 3 -13.98 14.55 -6.73
N ALA A 4 -13.88 15.31 -7.82
CA ALA A 4 -14.35 14.85 -9.13
C ALA A 4 -13.53 13.66 -9.67
N ILE A 5 -12.25 13.55 -9.29
CA ILE A 5 -11.39 12.43 -9.68
C ILE A 5 -11.88 11.14 -9.02
N ALA A 6 -12.19 11.19 -7.72
CA ALA A 6 -12.71 10.04 -7.00
C ALA A 6 -14.09 9.61 -7.54
N GLU A 7 -15.03 10.55 -7.72
CA GLU A 7 -16.40 10.23 -8.15
C GLU A 7 -16.48 9.61 -9.57
N ASN A 8 -15.52 9.92 -10.44
CA ASN A 8 -15.49 9.39 -11.81
C ASN A 8 -14.55 8.19 -12.00
N SER A 9 -13.93 7.69 -10.93
CA SER A 9 -13.02 6.54 -11.03
C SER A 9 -13.81 5.24 -11.20
N ALA A 10 -13.57 4.52 -12.29
CA ALA A 10 -14.21 3.22 -12.56
C ALA A 10 -13.84 2.15 -11.51
N ASN A 11 -12.65 2.25 -10.94
CA ASN A 11 -12.18 1.35 -9.88
C ASN A 11 -11.61 2.17 -8.72
N MET A 12 -11.94 1.79 -7.48
CA MET A 12 -11.38 2.37 -6.27
C MET A 12 -10.58 1.33 -5.49
N TYR A 13 -9.41 1.75 -5.00
CA TYR A 13 -8.47 0.94 -4.23
C TYR A 13 -8.21 1.67 -2.91
N LEU A 14 -8.89 1.25 -1.85
CA LEU A 14 -8.90 1.95 -0.57
C LEU A 14 -7.99 1.23 0.43
N LEU A 15 -6.96 1.93 0.91
CA LEU A 15 -6.12 1.48 2.01
C LEU A 15 -6.79 1.78 3.34
N GLY A 16 -6.33 1.14 4.42
CA GLY A 16 -6.87 1.33 5.77
C GLY A 16 -6.98 2.81 6.15
N GLN A 17 -8.16 3.22 6.60
CA GLN A 17 -8.48 4.58 7.06
C GLN A 17 -8.95 4.54 8.51
N LYS A 18 -8.89 5.68 9.20
CA LYS A 18 -9.48 5.81 10.53
C LYS A 18 -11.00 5.60 10.48
N ALA A 19 -11.56 4.95 11.50
CA ALA A 19 -12.99 4.65 11.56
C ALA A 19 -13.86 5.91 11.46
N GLU A 20 -13.42 7.03 12.03
CA GLU A 20 -14.11 8.32 11.95
C GLU A 20 -14.19 8.84 10.51
N THR A 21 -13.10 8.69 9.74
CA THR A 21 -13.05 9.05 8.32
C THR A 21 -14.02 8.19 7.51
N ILE A 22 -14.08 6.90 7.80
CA ILE A 22 -15.01 5.97 7.12
C ILE A 22 -16.47 6.33 7.44
N ASN A 23 -16.78 6.65 8.70
CA ASN A 23 -18.12 7.06 9.11
C ASN A 23 -18.53 8.40 8.45
N ALA A 24 -17.60 9.35 8.30
CA ALA A 24 -17.86 10.58 7.56
C ALA A 24 -18.17 10.30 6.08
N LEU A 25 -17.38 9.43 5.42
CA LEU A 25 -17.63 9.00 4.04
C LEU A 25 -18.98 8.28 3.88
N LYS A 26 -19.41 7.50 4.88
CA LYS A 26 -20.75 6.87 4.94
C LYS A 26 -21.85 7.92 4.98
N LYS A 27 -21.72 8.92 5.85
CA LYS A 27 -22.70 10.02 5.98
C LYS A 27 -22.80 10.87 4.72
N GLU A 28 -21.67 11.12 4.06
CA GLU A 28 -21.61 11.89 2.82
C GLU A 28 -22.08 11.09 1.59
N GLY A 29 -22.30 9.77 1.71
CA GLY A 29 -22.73 8.92 0.60
C GLY A 29 -21.71 8.82 -0.53
N ARG A 30 -20.42 8.95 -0.23
CA ARG A 30 -19.36 9.13 -1.24
C ARG A 30 -18.78 7.85 -1.80
N LEU A 31 -19.11 6.70 -1.22
CA LEU A 31 -18.71 5.40 -1.74
C LEU A 31 -19.98 4.60 -2.07
N PRO A 32 -20.01 3.89 -3.21
CA PRO A 32 -21.13 3.05 -3.59
C PRO A 32 -21.11 1.73 -2.79
N LEU A 33 -21.17 1.82 -1.46
CA LEU A 33 -21.09 0.68 -0.54
C LEU A 33 -22.37 0.57 0.29
N GLY A 34 -22.83 -0.67 0.49
CA GLY A 34 -23.82 -0.99 1.53
C GLY A 34 -23.21 -0.93 2.93
N GLU A 35 -24.05 -1.07 3.95
CA GLU A 35 -23.62 -1.00 5.36
C GLU A 35 -22.50 -1.99 5.70
N GLY A 36 -22.62 -3.25 5.28
CA GLY A 36 -21.57 -4.25 5.48
C GLY A 36 -20.24 -3.89 4.80
N GLY A 37 -20.28 -3.22 3.64
CA GLY A 37 -19.07 -2.78 2.94
C GLY A 37 -18.27 -1.74 3.73
N TYR A 38 -18.97 -0.81 4.40
CA TYR A 38 -18.33 0.15 5.30
C TYR A 38 -17.72 -0.53 6.54
N GLU A 39 -18.37 -1.56 7.09
CA GLU A 39 -17.80 -2.31 8.21
C GLU A 39 -16.56 -3.11 7.79
N TYR A 40 -16.56 -3.74 6.61
CA TYR A 40 -15.36 -4.37 6.06
C TYR A 40 -14.24 -3.37 5.80
N LEU A 41 -14.55 -2.18 5.27
CA LEU A 41 -13.52 -1.14 5.06
C LEU A 41 -12.83 -0.73 6.36
N LYS A 42 -13.52 -0.78 7.50
CA LYS A 42 -12.93 -0.51 8.83
C LYS A 42 -11.94 -1.59 9.28
N THR A 43 -12.02 -2.81 8.74
CA THR A 43 -11.10 -3.90 9.11
C THR A 43 -9.80 -3.90 8.30
N VAL A 44 -9.75 -3.12 7.21
CA VAL A 44 -8.58 -3.05 6.32
C VAL A 44 -7.38 -2.51 7.08
N HIS A 45 -6.32 -3.31 7.14
CA HIS A 45 -5.11 -2.94 7.88
C HIS A 45 -3.84 -3.33 7.11
N THR A 46 -2.72 -2.80 7.57
CA THR A 46 -1.39 -3.21 7.11
C THR A 46 -0.67 -3.91 8.24
N VAL A 47 -0.14 -5.10 7.96
CA VAL A 47 0.80 -5.80 8.83
C VAL A 47 2.19 -5.49 8.31
N THR A 48 2.87 -4.56 8.97
CA THR A 48 4.19 -4.07 8.56
C THR A 48 5.16 -5.23 8.33
N GLY A 49 5.79 -5.25 7.16
CA GLY A 49 6.73 -6.30 6.75
C GLY A 49 6.08 -7.55 6.15
N VAL A 50 4.77 -7.75 6.30
CA VAL A 50 4.07 -8.94 5.80
C VAL A 50 3.22 -8.59 4.58
N TYR A 51 2.14 -7.81 4.76
CA TYR A 51 1.22 -7.42 3.68
C TYR A 51 0.49 -6.10 4.00
N SER A 52 -0.05 -5.46 2.96
CA SER A 52 -1.05 -4.40 3.09
C SER A 52 -2.39 -4.88 2.54
N GLU A 53 -3.47 -4.74 3.30
CA GLU A 53 -4.80 -4.98 2.76
C GLU A 53 -5.29 -3.78 1.94
N ILE A 54 -6.02 -4.08 0.87
CA ILE A 54 -6.65 -3.11 -0.03
C ILE A 54 -8.10 -3.53 -0.20
N PHE A 55 -9.01 -2.59 0.03
CA PHE A 55 -10.41 -2.77 -0.30
C PHE A 55 -10.65 -2.30 -1.74
N PHE A 56 -11.15 -3.20 -2.57
CA PHE A 56 -11.43 -2.95 -3.97
C PHE A 56 -12.91 -2.66 -4.17
N ILE A 57 -13.19 -1.64 -4.97
CA ILE A 57 -14.51 -1.40 -5.56
C ILE A 57 -14.31 -1.38 -7.06
N THR A 58 -14.88 -2.35 -7.75
CA THR A 58 -14.74 -2.52 -9.20
C THR A 58 -16.09 -2.91 -9.80
N GLU A 59 -16.23 -2.84 -11.11
CA GLU A 59 -17.43 -3.32 -11.82
C GLU A 59 -17.68 -4.83 -11.61
N MET A 60 -16.63 -5.60 -11.34
CA MET A 60 -16.72 -7.04 -11.09
C MET A 60 -17.11 -7.40 -9.64
N GLY A 61 -17.13 -6.40 -8.74
CA GLY A 61 -17.49 -6.59 -7.34
C GLY A 61 -16.57 -5.85 -6.37
N THR A 62 -16.79 -6.16 -5.09
CA THR A 62 -16.06 -5.55 -3.97
C THR A 62 -15.45 -6.62 -3.07
N GLY A 63 -14.30 -6.32 -2.46
CA GLY A 63 -13.63 -7.26 -1.56
C GLY A 63 -12.33 -6.71 -0.99
N ILE A 64 -11.70 -7.49 -0.11
CA ILE A 64 -10.40 -7.18 0.48
C ILE A 64 -9.37 -8.17 -0.07
N GLY A 65 -8.24 -7.67 -0.55
CA GLY A 65 -7.09 -8.50 -0.89
C GLY A 65 -5.82 -7.97 -0.27
N ARG A 66 -4.79 -8.83 -0.28
CA ARG A 66 -3.50 -8.56 0.35
C ARG A 66 -2.45 -8.32 -0.71
N LEU A 67 -1.85 -7.13 -0.68
CA LEU A 67 -0.66 -6.81 -1.42
C LEU A 67 0.56 -7.33 -0.65
N ILE A 68 1.17 -8.38 -1.17
CA ILE A 68 2.44 -8.93 -0.69
C ILE A 68 3.51 -8.50 -1.69
N VAL A 69 4.52 -7.80 -1.18
CA VAL A 69 5.65 -7.31 -1.98
C VAL A 69 6.88 -8.13 -1.60
N ASP A 70 7.62 -8.60 -2.60
CA ASP A 70 8.87 -9.31 -2.37
C ASP A 70 9.95 -8.39 -1.74
N PRO A 71 10.98 -8.97 -1.11
CA PRO A 71 12.00 -8.20 -0.41
C PRO A 71 12.72 -7.15 -1.28
N PHE A 72 12.93 -7.45 -2.56
CA PHE A 72 13.61 -6.53 -3.49
C PHE A 72 12.76 -5.30 -3.76
N HIS A 73 11.50 -5.48 -4.16
CA HIS A 73 10.61 -4.35 -4.41
C HIS A 73 10.26 -3.58 -3.14
N LYS A 74 10.24 -4.24 -1.97
CA LYS A 74 10.13 -3.55 -0.67
C LYS A 74 11.25 -2.54 -0.46
N LEU A 75 12.50 -2.90 -0.77
CA LEU A 75 13.65 -1.99 -0.67
C LEU A 75 13.65 -0.93 -1.76
N LEU A 76 13.31 -1.32 -2.99
CA LEU A 76 13.27 -0.41 -4.13
C LEU A 76 12.31 0.78 -3.92
N TYR A 77 11.16 0.52 -3.30
CA TYR A 77 10.14 1.53 -3.02
C TYR A 77 10.13 2.01 -1.57
N SER A 78 11.12 1.64 -0.76
CA SER A 78 11.16 2.05 0.65
C SER A 78 11.41 3.54 0.79
N SER A 79 10.63 4.19 1.65
CA SER A 79 10.86 5.55 2.11
C SER A 79 11.52 5.61 3.49
N ARG A 80 11.88 4.46 4.09
CA ARG A 80 12.59 4.41 5.38
C ARG A 80 13.99 5.00 5.20
N ALA A 81 14.35 5.96 6.05
CA ALA A 81 15.64 6.63 5.98
C ALA A 81 16.83 5.65 6.05
N GLU A 82 16.70 4.58 6.84
CA GLU A 82 17.70 3.51 6.96
C GLU A 82 17.94 2.79 5.63
N ASP A 83 16.87 2.35 4.94
CA ASP A 83 16.97 1.64 3.66
C ASP A 83 17.54 2.57 2.58
N VAL A 84 17.03 3.80 2.50
CA VAL A 84 17.48 4.81 1.53
C VAL A 84 18.97 5.12 1.74
N ASN A 85 19.41 5.29 2.99
CA ASN A 85 20.81 5.54 3.29
C ASN A 85 21.69 4.32 2.97
N ALA A 86 21.27 3.10 3.32
CA ALA A 86 22.03 1.88 3.03
C ALA A 86 22.29 1.73 1.52
N ILE A 87 21.24 1.86 0.71
CA ILE A 87 21.34 1.83 -0.77
C ILE A 87 22.25 2.96 -1.27
N LYS A 88 22.14 4.16 -0.70
CA LYS A 88 22.99 5.31 -1.05
C LYS A 88 24.47 5.07 -0.73
N GLN A 89 24.80 4.37 0.36
CA GLN A 89 26.20 4.06 0.68
C GLN A 89 26.78 3.03 -0.27
N LEU A 90 26.00 2.01 -0.65
CA LEU A 90 26.44 0.99 -1.61
C LEU A 90 26.60 1.56 -3.02
N THR A 91 25.65 2.38 -3.47
CA THR A 91 25.75 3.06 -4.78
C THR A 91 26.93 4.03 -4.85
N ARG A 92 27.32 4.68 -3.75
CA ARG A 92 28.56 5.48 -3.67
C ARG A 92 29.84 4.68 -3.88
N LYS A 93 29.81 3.36 -3.66
CA LYS A 93 30.93 2.45 -3.96
C LYS A 93 30.95 2.01 -5.43
N GLY A 94 30.05 2.52 -6.26
CA GLY A 94 29.96 2.24 -7.70
C GLY A 94 28.96 1.16 -8.09
N LEU A 95 28.21 0.60 -7.12
CA LEU A 95 27.15 -0.38 -7.42
C LEU A 95 25.96 0.30 -8.10
N SER A 96 25.29 -0.42 -8.98
CA SER A 96 23.95 0.00 -9.43
C SER A 96 22.95 -0.08 -8.28
N VAL A 97 21.80 0.58 -8.39
CA VAL A 97 20.73 0.48 -7.38
C VAL A 97 20.27 -0.98 -7.22
N ALA A 98 20.16 -1.72 -8.32
CA ALA A 98 19.74 -3.12 -8.29
C ALA A 98 20.78 -4.01 -7.58
N ASP A 99 22.08 -3.79 -7.86
CA ASP A 99 23.15 -4.53 -7.19
C ASP A 99 23.23 -4.17 -5.70
N ALA A 100 23.07 -2.88 -5.36
CA ALA A 100 23.04 -2.42 -3.98
C ALA A 100 21.87 -3.04 -3.19
N ILE A 101 20.69 -3.15 -3.78
CA ILE A 101 19.54 -3.81 -3.15
C ILE A 101 19.82 -5.30 -2.99
N SER A 102 20.36 -5.96 -4.03
CA SER A 102 20.69 -7.39 -3.99
C SER A 102 21.72 -7.70 -2.90
N GLU A 103 22.74 -6.86 -2.76
CA GLU A 103 23.75 -6.97 -1.70
C GLU A 103 23.12 -6.79 -0.31
N LEU A 104 22.29 -5.75 -0.14
CA LEU A 104 21.61 -5.49 1.13
C LEU A 104 20.64 -6.61 1.53
N LEU A 105 20.02 -7.29 0.55
CA LEU A 105 19.18 -8.45 0.79
C LEU A 105 20.01 -9.64 1.29
N LYS A 106 21.16 -9.91 0.68
CA LYS A 106 22.10 -10.95 1.14
C LYS A 106 22.58 -10.68 2.56
N GLU A 107 22.96 -9.43 2.87
CA GLU A 107 23.34 -9.01 4.22
C GLU A 107 22.21 -9.25 5.26
N ARG A 108 20.95 -9.18 4.82
CA ARG A 108 19.75 -9.43 5.65
C ARG A 108 19.32 -10.89 5.67
N GLY A 109 20.07 -11.80 5.06
CA GLY A 109 19.80 -13.25 5.06
C GLY A 109 18.73 -13.69 4.07
N TYR A 110 18.45 -12.90 3.03
CA TYR A 110 17.65 -13.33 1.89
C TYR A 110 18.56 -14.01 0.85
N GLU A 111 18.13 -15.16 0.31
CA GLU A 111 18.82 -15.88 -0.77
C GLU A 111 18.68 -15.19 -2.13
#